data_AF-A0A395LJI9-F1
#
_entry.id   AF-A0A395LJI9-F1
#
_cell.length_a   1.000
_cell.length_b   1.000
_cell.length_c   1.000
_cell.angle_alpha   90.00
_cell.angle_beta   90.00
_cell.angle_gamma   90.00
#
_symmetry.space_group_name_H-M   'P 1'
#
loop_
_entity.id
_entity.type
_entity.pdbx_description
1 polymer ?
#
loop_
_entity_poly.entity_id
_entity_poly.type
_entity_poly.pdbx_seq_one_letter_code
_entity_poly.pdbx_strand_id
1 'polypeptide(L)'
;MKRGHLSEYITGVVVKRLSAVEVDPGTSNQHEFNGSVDLKRLLGEGDRKNIPTRFLWIDGEQASSDAIEGSISWYDARRRHPTRSEYRLYYQGNAVTRLMRAEDSFFLAMRNDGEGLVVITPTGGTMFNQLLWLFGLDESPLFQFTYTPVEGNRDAELDFAARVILEALGIEPEEPEAALLDRLIEPYGLKMPRPEELSTLARLSVGKEAAIDDPDDALLRWMDRETQLFRRIERRLVADRIASGFGSQGQEDVDGFIKFSLSVQNRRKSRAGLALESHIEALLKANSIDYSRGAITENGNRPDFLFPSSEAYQDSSFPNEKLLMLGAKSTLKERWRQVLSEAERIPHKHLLTLEPGISEAQTDEMRAKCLQLVLPRDLHRTYKPAQQAWLIGVRDFLALAKAVPSYPSCACGACARGGRGGVCAGGCSAG
;
A
#
# COMPACT_ATOMS: atom_id res chain seq x y z
N MET A 1 -21.51 18.33 7.23
CA MET A 1 -20.58 17.57 6.38
C MET A 1 -20.24 16.30 7.13
N LYS A 2 -20.46 15.14 6.51
CA LYS A 2 -19.83 13.90 6.99
C LYS A 2 -18.33 14.08 6.76
N ARG A 3 -17.51 13.79 7.79
CA ARG A 3 -16.04 13.86 7.73
C ARG A 3 -15.51 12.43 7.77
N GLY A 4 -14.48 12.12 6.98
CA GLY A 4 -13.92 10.78 6.88
C GLY A 4 -14.61 9.87 5.85
N HIS A 5 -15.16 10.42 4.77
CA HIS A 5 -15.87 9.66 3.73
C HIS A 5 -15.35 9.95 2.31
N LEU A 6 -15.47 8.98 1.39
CA LEU A 6 -15.01 9.12 0.00
C LEU A 6 -15.71 10.28 -0.75
N SER A 7 -16.98 10.53 -0.43
CA SER A 7 -17.79 11.62 -1.01
C SER A 7 -17.21 13.03 -0.78
N GLU A 8 -16.27 13.20 0.15
CA GLU A 8 -15.54 14.46 0.36
C GLU A 8 -14.53 14.76 -0.75
N TYR A 9 -14.11 13.75 -1.52
CA TYR A 9 -13.07 13.90 -2.54
C TYR A 9 -13.62 13.72 -3.95
N ILE A 10 -14.60 12.82 -4.11
CA ILE A 10 -15.09 12.36 -5.41
C ILE A 10 -16.62 12.40 -5.42
N THR A 11 -17.19 13.04 -6.46
CA THR A 11 -18.64 13.13 -6.69
C THR A 11 -19.21 11.89 -7.37
N GLY A 12 -18.43 11.28 -8.25
CA GLY A 12 -18.84 10.11 -9.02
C GLY A 12 -17.70 9.59 -9.86
N VAL A 13 -17.84 8.33 -10.26
CA VAL A 13 -16.86 7.64 -11.11
C VAL A 13 -17.56 6.94 -12.26
N VAL A 14 -16.86 6.89 -13.39
CA VAL A 14 -17.20 6.06 -14.54
C VAL A 14 -16.02 5.16 -14.86
N VAL A 15 -16.27 3.86 -15.01
CA VAL A 15 -15.26 2.87 -15.44
C VAL A 15 -15.64 2.29 -16.80
N LYS A 16 -14.66 2.12 -17.69
CA LYS A 16 -14.80 1.46 -19.00
C LYS A 16 -13.58 0.59 -19.30
N ARG A 17 -13.77 -0.45 -20.11
CA ARG A 17 -12.67 -1.07 -20.85
C ARG A 17 -12.37 -0.40 -22.19
N LEU A 18 -11.11 -0.03 -22.42
CA LEU A 18 -10.67 0.67 -23.63
C LEU A 18 -10.73 -0.23 -24.86
N SER A 19 -11.29 0.29 -25.95
CA SER A 19 -11.34 -0.40 -27.24
C SER A 19 -10.13 -0.03 -28.12
N ALA A 20 -9.80 -0.88 -29.10
CA ALA A 20 -8.68 -0.63 -30.03
C ALA A 20 -8.81 0.73 -30.76
N VAL A 21 -10.03 1.12 -31.13
CA VAL A 21 -10.33 2.37 -31.84
C VAL A 21 -10.03 3.61 -31.00
N GLU A 22 -9.97 3.49 -29.68
CA GLU A 22 -9.76 4.61 -28.75
C GLU A 22 -8.29 4.79 -28.34
N VAL A 23 -7.43 3.82 -28.67
CA VAL A 23 -6.04 3.78 -28.20
C VAL A 23 -5.02 3.73 -29.33
N ASP A 24 -5.38 3.19 -30.51
CA ASP A 24 -4.47 3.06 -31.64
C ASP A 24 -4.68 4.21 -32.66
N PRO A 25 -3.71 5.15 -32.77
CA PRO A 25 -3.74 6.24 -33.74
C PRO A 25 -3.80 5.77 -35.20
N GLY A 26 -3.34 4.54 -35.49
CA GLY A 26 -3.40 3.92 -36.81
C GLY A 26 -4.80 3.49 -37.23
N THR A 27 -5.69 3.21 -36.26
CA THR A 27 -7.11 2.91 -36.51
C THR A 27 -8.02 4.13 -36.42
N SER A 28 -7.66 5.16 -35.65
CA SER A 28 -8.44 6.38 -35.48
C SER A 28 -7.55 7.56 -35.11
N ASN A 29 -7.63 8.66 -35.87
CA ASN A 29 -6.96 9.93 -35.53
C ASN A 29 -7.64 10.68 -34.38
N GLN A 30 -8.65 10.09 -33.73
CA GLN A 30 -9.51 10.80 -32.78
C GLN A 30 -9.04 10.53 -31.36
N HIS A 31 -8.54 11.57 -30.68
CA HIS A 31 -8.27 11.58 -29.24
C HIS A 31 -9.58 11.67 -28.44
N GLU A 32 -10.48 10.73 -28.69
CA GLU A 32 -11.86 10.78 -28.21
C GLU A 32 -12.30 9.41 -27.71
N PHE A 33 -12.82 9.38 -26.48
CA PHE A 33 -13.57 8.24 -25.99
C PHE A 33 -15.03 8.39 -26.44
N ASN A 34 -15.61 7.28 -26.88
CA ASN A 34 -17.03 7.26 -27.24
C ASN A 34 -17.89 7.61 -26.03
N GLY A 35 -18.80 8.58 -26.17
CA GLY A 35 -19.70 8.93 -25.09
C GLY A 35 -20.64 7.77 -24.73
N SER A 36 -21.05 7.76 -23.46
CA SER A 36 -22.00 6.78 -22.93
C SER A 36 -23.05 7.46 -22.08
N VAL A 37 -24.14 6.74 -21.79
CA VAL A 37 -25.17 7.19 -20.85
C VAL A 37 -24.55 7.49 -19.49
N ASP A 38 -23.56 6.71 -19.07
CA ASP A 38 -22.88 6.83 -17.79
C ASP A 38 -21.93 8.03 -17.72
N LEU A 39 -21.17 8.33 -18.79
CA LEU A 39 -20.44 9.59 -18.90
C LEU A 39 -21.39 10.80 -18.89
N LYS A 40 -22.55 10.68 -19.57
CA LYS A 40 -23.57 11.73 -19.58
C LYS A 40 -24.19 11.93 -18.19
N ARG A 41 -24.35 10.88 -17.38
CA ARG A 41 -24.78 10.98 -15.97
C ARG A 41 -23.73 11.68 -15.11
N LEU A 42 -22.45 11.36 -15.30
CA LEU A 42 -21.35 11.96 -14.54
C LEU A 42 -21.12 13.44 -14.88
N LEU A 43 -21.10 13.77 -16.19
CA LEU A 43 -20.67 15.09 -16.67
C LEU A 43 -21.83 16.03 -16.99
N GLY A 44 -23.05 15.51 -17.09
CA GLY A 44 -24.27 16.23 -17.46
C GLY A 44 -24.50 16.31 -18.97
N GLU A 45 -25.56 17.00 -19.38
CA GLU A 45 -25.95 17.15 -20.79
C GLU A 45 -25.28 18.35 -21.48
N GLY A 46 -24.80 19.31 -20.69
CA GLY A 46 -24.13 20.52 -21.16
C GLY A 46 -22.73 20.24 -21.72
N ASP A 47 -22.28 21.08 -22.66
CA ASP A 47 -20.89 20.98 -23.11
C ASP A 47 -19.99 21.53 -21.99
N ARG A 48 -18.94 20.79 -21.66
CA ARG A 48 -17.93 21.18 -20.68
C ARG A 48 -16.57 21.06 -21.33
N LYS A 49 -15.95 22.20 -21.64
CA LYS A 49 -14.65 22.25 -22.32
C LYS A 49 -13.53 22.50 -21.34
N ASN A 50 -12.36 21.95 -21.63
CA ASN A 50 -11.11 22.17 -20.90
C ASN A 50 -11.24 21.93 -19.39
N ILE A 51 -11.92 20.84 -19.00
CA ILE A 51 -11.95 20.41 -17.61
C ILE A 51 -10.51 20.04 -17.23
N PRO A 52 -9.89 20.71 -16.24
CA PRO A 52 -8.56 20.34 -15.76
C PRO A 52 -8.59 18.89 -15.29
N THR A 53 -7.59 18.09 -15.67
CA THR A 53 -7.60 16.65 -15.39
C THR A 53 -6.20 16.14 -15.13
N ARG A 54 -6.05 15.40 -14.03
CA ARG A 54 -4.86 14.59 -13.75
C ARG A 54 -4.98 13.22 -14.37
N PHE A 55 -3.93 12.81 -15.07
CA PHE A 55 -3.83 11.50 -15.70
C PHE A 55 -2.80 10.65 -14.97
N LEU A 56 -3.19 9.42 -14.63
CA LEU A 56 -2.35 8.41 -14.02
C LEU A 56 -2.40 7.15 -14.87
N TRP A 57 -1.23 6.58 -15.17
CA TRP A 57 -1.13 5.21 -15.63
C TRP A 57 -0.47 4.39 -14.52
N ILE A 58 -1.14 3.35 -14.06
CA ILE A 58 -0.64 2.51 -12.97
C ILE A 58 -0.56 1.08 -13.47
N ASP A 59 0.67 0.63 -13.70
CA ASP A 59 0.94 -0.79 -13.87
C ASP A 59 0.68 -1.49 -12.54
N GLY A 60 -0.12 -2.56 -12.57
CA GLY A 60 -0.47 -3.33 -11.38
C GLY A 60 0.75 -3.90 -10.65
N GLU A 61 1.91 -3.96 -11.30
CA GLU A 61 3.10 -4.61 -10.74
C GLU A 61 4.38 -3.75 -10.72
N GLN A 62 4.66 -2.89 -11.72
CA GLN A 62 6.04 -2.39 -11.92
C GLN A 62 6.25 -0.88 -11.73
N ALA A 63 5.33 0.01 -12.13
CA ALA A 63 5.50 1.45 -11.97
C ALA A 63 4.17 2.21 -12.06
N SER A 64 3.97 3.18 -11.17
CA SER A 64 3.03 4.28 -11.43
C SER A 64 3.77 5.31 -12.29
N SER A 65 3.14 5.79 -13.37
CA SER A 65 3.61 7.01 -14.01
C SER A 65 3.53 8.18 -13.02
N ASP A 66 4.38 9.19 -13.20
CA ASP A 66 4.10 10.47 -12.56
C ASP A 66 2.73 10.97 -13.02
N ALA A 67 2.01 11.66 -12.13
CA ALA A 67 0.75 12.29 -12.49
C ALA A 67 1.01 13.37 -13.54
N ILE A 68 0.29 13.29 -14.67
CA ILE A 68 0.41 14.26 -15.75
C ILE A 68 -0.81 15.16 -15.74
N GLU A 69 -0.58 16.46 -15.65
CA GLU A 69 -1.63 17.47 -15.82
C GLU A 69 -2.05 17.57 -17.28
N GLY A 70 -3.36 17.70 -17.50
CA GLY A 70 -3.95 17.84 -18.83
C GLY A 70 -5.39 18.34 -18.75
N SER A 71 -6.15 18.08 -19.80
CA SER A 71 -7.58 18.42 -19.80
C SER A 71 -8.40 17.45 -20.64
N ILE A 72 -9.68 17.34 -20.29
CA ILE A 72 -10.71 16.65 -21.05
C ILE A 72 -11.83 17.61 -21.44
N SER A 73 -12.54 17.30 -22.53
CA SER A 73 -13.70 18.07 -22.98
C SER A 73 -14.85 17.15 -23.32
N TRP A 74 -16.00 17.38 -22.69
CA TRP A 74 -17.25 16.68 -22.93
C TRP A 74 -18.18 17.54 -23.79
N TYR A 75 -18.63 17.02 -24.93
CA TYR A 75 -19.53 17.75 -25.81
C TYR A 75 -20.37 16.83 -26.68
N ASP A 76 -21.49 17.37 -27.18
CA ASP A 76 -22.25 16.73 -28.24
C ASP A 76 -21.70 17.13 -29.62
N ALA A 77 -21.00 16.21 -30.28
CA ALA A 77 -20.40 16.39 -31.60
C ALA A 77 -21.45 16.66 -32.70
N ARG A 78 -22.72 16.34 -32.44
CA ARG A 78 -23.85 16.57 -33.35
C ARG A 78 -24.87 17.57 -32.82
N ARG A 79 -24.49 18.46 -31.89
CA ARG A 79 -25.40 19.46 -31.31
C ARG A 79 -26.20 20.30 -32.32
N ARG A 80 -25.65 20.53 -33.52
CA ARG A 80 -26.33 21.27 -34.61
C ARG A 80 -27.24 20.41 -35.47
N HIS A 81 -27.26 19.08 -35.27
CA HIS A 81 -28.09 18.16 -36.02
C HIS A 81 -29.51 18.14 -35.43
N PRO A 82 -30.58 18.16 -36.24
CA PRO A 82 -31.95 18.33 -35.76
C PRO A 82 -32.45 17.23 -34.80
N THR A 83 -31.96 15.99 -34.98
CA THR A 83 -32.50 14.80 -34.29
C THR A 83 -31.45 13.85 -33.72
N ARG A 84 -30.15 14.09 -33.96
CA ARG A 84 -29.08 13.15 -33.57
C ARG A 84 -28.15 13.84 -32.59
N SER A 85 -27.96 13.23 -31.44
CA SER A 85 -26.92 13.60 -30.48
C SER A 85 -25.82 12.54 -30.50
N GLU A 86 -24.57 12.95 -30.48
CA GLU A 86 -23.41 12.07 -30.36
C GLU A 86 -22.41 12.69 -29.39
N TYR A 87 -22.53 12.30 -28.12
CA TYR A 87 -21.61 12.79 -27.10
C TYR A 87 -20.24 12.13 -27.22
N ARG A 88 -19.20 12.91 -26.98
CA ARG A 88 -17.80 12.46 -27.01
C ARG A 88 -17.00 13.08 -25.88
N LEU A 89 -16.06 12.32 -25.36
CA LEU A 89 -15.10 12.80 -24.36
C LEU A 89 -13.72 12.91 -25.03
N TYR A 90 -13.37 14.13 -25.42
CA TYR A 90 -12.07 14.44 -25.99
C TYR A 90 -11.02 14.57 -24.89
N TYR A 91 -9.80 14.13 -25.18
CA TYR A 91 -8.62 14.34 -24.32
C TYR A 91 -7.45 14.85 -25.15
N GLN A 92 -6.50 15.53 -24.50
CA GLN A 92 -5.25 15.90 -25.15
C GLN A 92 -4.22 14.78 -24.97
N GLY A 93 -3.48 14.47 -26.04
CA GLY A 93 -2.41 13.47 -25.99
C GLY A 93 -1.30 13.88 -25.03
N ASN A 94 -0.96 12.99 -24.09
CA ASN A 94 0.09 13.19 -23.10
C ASN A 94 0.89 11.89 -22.88
N ALA A 95 1.84 11.88 -21.94
CA ALA A 95 2.68 10.71 -21.69
C ALA A 95 1.86 9.48 -21.22
N VAL A 96 0.80 9.69 -20.44
CA VAL A 96 -0.10 8.64 -19.95
C VAL A 96 -1.00 8.10 -21.06
N THR A 97 -1.58 8.96 -21.90
CA THR A 97 -2.49 8.51 -22.97
C THR A 97 -1.76 7.70 -24.04
N ARG A 98 -0.44 7.85 -24.17
CA ARG A 98 0.40 7.02 -25.06
C ARG A 98 0.70 5.63 -24.50
N LEU A 99 0.47 5.41 -23.21
CA LEU A 99 0.65 4.11 -22.55
C LEU A 99 -0.63 3.25 -22.59
N MET A 100 -1.76 3.84 -22.96
CA MET A 100 -3.04 3.14 -23.06
C MET A 100 -2.96 2.00 -24.07
N ARG A 101 -3.52 0.85 -23.71
CA ARG A 101 -3.68 -0.31 -24.57
C ARG A 101 -5.13 -0.72 -24.65
N ALA A 102 -5.47 -1.46 -25.71
CA ALA A 102 -6.77 -2.08 -25.81
C ALA A 102 -6.91 -3.06 -24.63
N GLU A 103 -8.13 -3.17 -24.10
CA GLU A 103 -8.46 -3.96 -22.91
C GLU A 103 -7.98 -3.38 -21.56
N ASP A 104 -7.24 -2.26 -21.54
CA ASP A 104 -6.99 -1.54 -20.28
C ASP A 104 -8.30 -1.00 -19.70
N SER A 105 -8.35 -0.89 -18.37
CA SER A 105 -9.45 -0.24 -17.67
C SER A 105 -9.18 1.25 -17.50
N PHE A 106 -10.13 2.06 -17.93
CA PHE A 106 -10.17 3.51 -17.81
C PHE A 106 -11.18 3.90 -16.73
N PHE A 107 -10.71 4.63 -15.72
CA PHE A 107 -11.53 5.24 -14.69
C PHE A 107 -11.49 6.75 -14.85
N LEU A 108 -12.67 7.38 -14.88
CA LEU A 108 -12.83 8.83 -14.77
C LEU A 108 -13.61 9.13 -13.48
N ALA A 109 -12.93 9.72 -12.50
CA ALA A 109 -13.54 10.25 -11.29
C ALA A 109 -13.61 11.78 -11.36
N MET A 110 -14.75 12.37 -10.98
CA MET A 110 -14.89 13.82 -10.86
C MET A 110 -14.75 14.26 -9.41
N ARG A 111 -13.84 15.18 -9.15
CA ARG A 111 -13.58 15.74 -7.82
C ARG A 111 -14.59 16.84 -7.46
N ASN A 112 -14.71 17.14 -6.17
CA ASN A 112 -15.63 18.16 -5.65
C ASN A 112 -15.29 19.60 -6.10
N ASP A 113 -14.04 19.86 -6.46
CA ASP A 113 -13.57 21.12 -7.05
C ASP A 113 -13.85 21.23 -8.56
N GLY A 114 -14.40 20.17 -9.17
CA GLY A 114 -14.72 20.10 -10.59
C GLY A 114 -13.59 19.59 -11.49
N GLU A 115 -12.44 19.23 -10.92
CA GLU A 115 -11.34 18.60 -11.66
C GLU A 115 -11.62 17.11 -11.95
N GLY A 116 -11.06 16.63 -13.06
CA GLY A 116 -11.07 15.22 -13.42
C GLY A 116 -9.86 14.47 -12.88
N LEU A 117 -10.06 13.21 -12.49
CA LEU A 117 -9.00 12.24 -12.28
C LEU A 117 -9.21 11.07 -13.23
N VAL A 118 -8.26 10.90 -14.15
CA VAL A 118 -8.21 9.76 -15.06
C VAL A 118 -7.16 8.77 -14.56
N VAL A 119 -7.58 7.53 -14.34
CA VAL A 119 -6.68 6.42 -13.99
C VAL A 119 -6.82 5.34 -15.05
N ILE A 120 -5.70 4.95 -15.66
CA ILE A 120 -5.62 3.83 -16.58
C ILE A 120 -4.78 2.74 -15.94
N THR A 121 -5.29 1.50 -15.96
CA THR A 121 -4.61 0.35 -15.38
C THR A 121 -5.00 -0.93 -16.11
N PRO A 122 -4.11 -1.94 -16.20
CA PRO A 122 -4.45 -3.24 -16.77
C PRO A 122 -5.64 -3.87 -16.05
N THR A 123 -6.60 -4.38 -16.83
CA THR A 123 -7.76 -5.10 -16.28
C THR A 123 -7.31 -6.34 -15.52
N GLY A 124 -7.89 -6.58 -14.34
CA GLY A 124 -7.54 -7.71 -13.47
C GLY A 124 -6.27 -7.53 -12.63
N GLY A 125 -5.56 -6.41 -12.77
CA GLY A 125 -4.40 -6.07 -11.95
C GLY A 125 -4.76 -5.60 -10.53
N THR A 126 -3.74 -5.40 -9.68
CA THR A 126 -3.90 -4.93 -8.29
C THR A 126 -4.63 -3.59 -8.21
N MET A 127 -4.19 -2.57 -8.96
CA MET A 127 -4.84 -1.25 -8.94
C MET A 127 -6.27 -1.30 -9.48
N PHE A 128 -6.54 -2.13 -10.49
CA PHE A 128 -7.91 -2.36 -10.97
C PHE A 128 -8.83 -2.88 -9.85
N ASN A 129 -8.41 -3.94 -9.13
CA ASN A 129 -9.19 -4.50 -8.03
C ASN A 129 -9.39 -3.49 -6.89
N GLN A 130 -8.33 -2.76 -6.53
CA GLN A 130 -8.40 -1.70 -5.52
C GLN A 130 -9.40 -0.60 -5.88
N LEU A 131 -9.42 -0.14 -7.13
CA LEU A 131 -10.35 0.89 -7.58
C LEU A 131 -11.79 0.38 -7.63
N LEU A 132 -12.02 -0.87 -8.05
CA LEU A 132 -13.36 -1.46 -7.99
C LEU A 132 -13.87 -1.49 -6.55
N TRP A 133 -13.04 -1.95 -5.60
CA TRP A 133 -13.39 -1.98 -4.19
C TRP A 133 -13.65 -0.56 -3.63
N LEU A 134 -12.73 0.39 -3.88
CA LEU A 134 -12.82 1.76 -3.37
C LEU A 134 -14.12 2.44 -3.80
N PHE A 135 -14.52 2.23 -5.05
CA PHE A 135 -15.71 2.84 -5.62
C PHE A 135 -16.99 1.99 -5.50
N GLY A 136 -16.92 0.81 -4.88
CA GLY A 136 -18.05 -0.11 -4.76
C GLY A 136 -18.61 -0.53 -6.12
N LEU A 137 -17.73 -0.85 -7.06
CA LEU A 137 -18.06 -1.26 -8.42
C LEU A 137 -18.03 -2.79 -8.54
N ASP A 138 -19.06 -3.36 -9.17
CA ASP A 138 -19.11 -4.79 -9.48
C ASP A 138 -18.37 -5.10 -10.79
N GLU A 139 -17.66 -6.22 -10.83
CA GLU A 139 -16.99 -6.70 -12.03
C GLU A 139 -18.03 -7.28 -13.01
N SER A 140 -18.49 -6.47 -13.96
CA SER A 140 -19.41 -6.93 -15.02
C SER A 140 -18.62 -7.34 -16.26
N PRO A 141 -18.89 -8.51 -16.87
CA PRO A 141 -18.14 -9.03 -18.02
C PRO A 141 -18.20 -8.13 -19.27
N LEU A 142 -19.06 -7.11 -19.29
CA LEU A 142 -19.20 -6.21 -20.42
C LEU A 142 -18.51 -4.86 -20.27
N PHE A 143 -18.12 -4.39 -19.07
CA PHE A 143 -17.61 -3.02 -18.77
C PHE A 143 -17.95 -1.96 -19.84
N GLN A 144 -19.20 -1.92 -20.27
CA GLN A 144 -19.77 -0.83 -21.02
C GLN A 144 -20.06 0.19 -19.93
N PHE A 145 -19.25 1.26 -19.91
CA PHE A 145 -19.25 2.36 -18.96
C PHE A 145 -20.17 2.19 -17.74
N THR A 146 -19.67 1.97 -16.53
CA THR A 146 -20.51 1.91 -15.32
C THR A 146 -20.39 3.21 -14.53
N TYR A 147 -21.48 3.98 -14.39
CA TYR A 147 -21.53 5.14 -13.50
C TYR A 147 -21.94 4.74 -12.09
N THR A 148 -21.18 5.23 -11.10
CA THR A 148 -21.54 5.12 -9.68
C THR A 148 -21.43 6.48 -8.99
N PRO A 149 -22.52 7.00 -8.39
CA PRO A 149 -22.43 8.15 -7.50
C PRO A 149 -21.78 7.72 -6.18
N VAL A 150 -20.93 8.60 -5.63
CA VAL A 150 -20.32 8.39 -4.31
C VAL A 150 -21.19 9.08 -3.25
N GLU A 151 -22.37 8.53 -2.99
CA GLU A 151 -23.31 9.03 -1.98
C GLU A 151 -24.07 7.87 -1.29
N GLY A 152 -24.60 8.12 -0.10
CA GLY A 152 -25.46 7.15 0.60
C GLY A 152 -24.73 5.88 1.06
N ASN A 153 -25.27 4.69 0.74
CA ASN A 153 -24.72 3.39 1.13
C ASN A 153 -23.41 3.01 0.42
N ARG A 154 -22.98 3.80 -0.58
CA ARG A 154 -21.71 3.60 -1.32
C ARG A 154 -20.62 4.57 -0.89
N ASP A 155 -20.89 5.38 0.14
CA ASP A 155 -19.96 6.33 0.72
C ASP A 155 -19.03 5.63 1.71
N ALA A 156 -17.98 4.98 1.18
CA ALA A 156 -17.02 4.25 2.00
C ALA A 156 -16.43 5.17 3.09
N GLU A 157 -16.46 4.72 4.34
CA GLU A 157 -15.64 5.33 5.39
C GLU A 157 -14.17 5.24 4.97
N LEU A 158 -13.43 6.32 5.20
CA LEU A 158 -11.99 6.40 4.93
C LEU A 158 -11.22 5.63 6.00
N ASP A 159 -11.35 4.32 5.94
CA ASP A 159 -10.54 3.36 6.67
C ASP A 159 -9.11 3.31 6.12
N PHE A 160 -8.27 2.46 6.73
CA PHE A 160 -6.88 2.32 6.33
C PHE A 160 -6.73 1.99 4.83
N ALA A 161 -7.53 1.05 4.31
CA ALA A 161 -7.44 0.62 2.91
C ALA A 161 -7.80 1.74 1.94
N ALA A 162 -8.90 2.47 2.19
CA ALA A 162 -9.31 3.58 1.36
C ALA A 162 -8.26 4.70 1.35
N ARG A 163 -7.65 5.01 2.50
CA ARG A 163 -6.57 6.01 2.59
C ARG A 163 -5.33 5.62 1.79
N VAL A 164 -4.93 4.35 1.83
CA VAL A 164 -3.80 3.83 1.03
C VAL A 164 -4.06 3.98 -0.47
N ILE A 165 -5.27 3.63 -0.92
CA ILE A 165 -5.63 3.72 -2.34
C ILE A 165 -5.71 5.19 -2.77
N LEU A 166 -6.34 6.07 -1.97
CA LEU A 166 -6.39 7.50 -2.26
C LEU A 166 -4.99 8.15 -2.33
N GLU A 167 -4.08 7.77 -1.44
CA GLU A 167 -2.69 8.21 -1.51
C GLU A 167 -2.00 7.74 -2.80
N ALA A 168 -2.25 6.50 -3.23
CA ALA A 168 -1.74 6.00 -4.51
C ALA A 168 -2.31 6.76 -5.72
N LEU A 169 -3.54 7.29 -5.60
CA LEU A 169 -4.14 8.23 -6.56
C LEU A 169 -3.62 9.66 -6.42
N GLY A 170 -2.76 9.93 -5.43
CA GLY A 170 -2.23 11.24 -5.08
C GLY A 170 -3.30 12.20 -4.55
N ILE A 171 -4.33 11.66 -3.89
CA ILE A 171 -5.33 12.39 -3.11
C ILE A 171 -4.94 12.24 -1.64
N GLU A 172 -4.66 13.35 -0.97
CA GLU A 172 -4.37 13.35 0.46
C GLU A 172 -5.65 13.58 1.26
N PRO A 173 -6.16 12.59 2.01
CA PRO A 173 -7.33 12.78 2.85
C PRO A 173 -7.02 13.70 4.04
N GLU A 174 -8.00 14.51 4.45
CA GLU A 174 -7.94 15.36 5.62
C GLU A 174 -7.71 14.55 6.92
N GLU A 175 -6.97 15.17 7.84
CA GLU A 175 -6.64 14.62 9.15
C GLU A 175 -7.47 15.35 10.23
N PRO A 176 -8.62 14.79 10.66
CA PRO A 176 -9.53 15.49 11.59
C PRO A 176 -8.89 15.75 12.97
N GLU A 177 -7.87 14.98 13.36
CA GLU A 177 -7.15 15.09 14.64
C GLU A 177 -5.85 15.93 14.55
N ALA A 178 -5.70 16.77 13.52
CA ALA A 178 -4.48 17.54 13.26
C ALA A 178 -3.88 18.24 14.50
N ALA A 179 -4.71 18.87 15.34
CA ALA A 179 -4.25 19.59 16.53
C ALA A 179 -3.73 18.66 17.65
N LEU A 180 -4.26 17.44 17.77
CA LEU A 180 -3.72 16.44 18.70
C LEU A 180 -2.37 15.93 18.20
N LEU A 181 -2.29 15.58 16.92
CA LEU A 181 -1.06 15.12 16.28
C LEU A 181 0.06 16.16 16.39
N ASP A 182 -0.28 17.45 16.20
CA ASP A 182 0.67 18.56 16.32
C ASP A 182 1.32 18.67 17.69
N ARG A 183 0.54 18.44 18.76
CA ARG A 183 1.05 18.42 20.15
C ARG A 183 1.96 17.23 20.40
N LEU A 184 1.61 16.06 19.86
CA LEU A 184 2.43 14.85 20.01
C LEU A 184 3.82 15.00 19.37
N ILE A 185 3.90 15.74 18.26
CA ILE A 185 5.18 15.91 17.53
C ILE A 185 5.96 17.17 17.93
N GLU A 186 5.39 18.04 18.76
CA GLU A 186 6.02 19.28 19.23
C GLU A 186 7.43 19.06 19.84
N PRO A 187 7.68 18.01 20.65
CA PRO A 187 9.01 17.76 21.22
C PRO A 187 10.13 17.53 20.19
N TYR A 188 9.79 17.15 18.95
CA TYR A 188 10.79 16.92 17.90
C TYR A 188 11.16 18.20 17.13
N GLY A 189 10.39 19.28 17.25
CA GLY A 189 10.64 20.53 16.54
C GLY A 189 10.85 20.34 15.03
N LEU A 190 12.00 20.77 14.52
CA LEU A 190 12.45 20.60 13.13
C LEU A 190 13.44 19.44 12.97
N LYS A 191 13.21 18.32 13.67
CA LYS A 191 14.01 17.10 13.51
C LYS A 191 13.12 15.90 13.26
N MET A 192 13.52 15.06 12.31
CA MET A 192 12.85 13.78 12.05
C MET A 192 13.27 12.76 13.13
N PRO A 193 12.33 12.18 13.91
CA PRO A 193 12.65 11.14 14.89
C PRO A 193 13.22 9.88 14.25
N ARG A 194 13.90 9.06 15.06
CA ARG A 194 14.29 7.71 14.63
C ARG A 194 13.04 6.86 14.39
N PRO A 195 13.07 5.87 13.47
CA PRO A 195 11.91 5.01 13.19
C PRO A 195 11.29 4.42 14.45
N GLU A 196 12.11 3.84 15.32
CA GLU A 196 11.66 3.21 16.57
C GLU A 196 10.97 4.18 17.55
N GLU A 197 11.43 5.44 17.59
CA GLU A 197 10.84 6.48 18.44
C GLU A 197 9.45 6.86 17.94
N LEU A 198 9.30 7.00 16.61
CA LEU A 198 8.03 7.34 16.00
C LEU A 198 7.01 6.21 16.12
N SER A 199 7.43 4.96 15.86
CA SER A 199 6.56 3.79 16.08
C SER A 199 6.15 3.65 17.54
N THR A 200 7.03 3.97 18.47
CA THR A 200 6.69 3.97 19.91
C THR A 200 5.67 5.07 20.24
N LEU A 201 5.87 6.28 19.74
CA LEU A 201 4.92 7.37 19.91
C LEU A 201 3.54 7.04 19.35
N ALA A 202 3.49 6.46 18.14
CA ALA A 202 2.25 6.03 17.51
C ALA A 202 1.49 5.04 18.40
N ARG A 203 2.16 3.98 18.86
CA ARG A 203 1.56 2.97 19.77
C ARG A 203 1.06 3.60 21.07
N LEU A 204 1.85 4.46 21.69
CA LEU A 204 1.46 5.13 22.95
C LEU A 204 0.24 6.04 22.78
N SER A 205 0.09 6.68 21.63
CA SER A 205 -1.05 7.56 21.37
C SER A 205 -2.36 6.83 21.06
N VAL A 206 -2.29 5.55 20.67
CA VAL A 206 -3.47 4.72 20.35
C VAL A 206 -3.96 3.93 21.57
N GLY A 207 -3.03 3.50 22.45
CA GLY A 207 -3.30 2.59 23.58
C GLY A 207 -2.60 1.24 23.39
N LYS A 208 -2.21 0.59 24.49
CA LYS A 208 -1.42 -0.66 24.46
C LYS A 208 -2.27 -1.93 24.57
N GLU A 209 -3.48 -1.80 25.13
CA GLU A 209 -4.41 -2.89 25.41
C GLU A 209 -4.86 -3.58 24.11
N ALA A 210 -4.99 -2.80 23.03
CA ALA A 210 -5.38 -3.29 21.71
C ALA A 210 -4.47 -4.41 21.17
N ALA A 211 -3.19 -4.45 21.55
CA ALA A 211 -2.21 -5.41 21.04
C ALA A 211 -2.51 -6.88 21.38
N ILE A 212 -3.27 -7.12 22.45
CA ILE A 212 -3.64 -8.46 22.93
C ILE A 212 -5.10 -8.75 22.59
N ASP A 213 -5.98 -7.78 22.84
CA ASP A 213 -7.42 -7.94 22.64
C ASP A 213 -7.75 -8.09 21.15
N ASP A 214 -7.15 -7.23 20.31
CA ASP A 214 -7.32 -7.25 18.86
C ASP A 214 -6.05 -6.88 18.06
N PRO A 215 -5.15 -7.87 17.84
CA PRO A 215 -3.89 -7.63 17.12
C PRO A 215 -4.08 -7.13 15.69
N ASP A 216 -5.16 -7.52 15.01
CA ASP A 216 -5.48 -7.10 13.64
C ASP A 216 -5.80 -5.59 13.60
N ASP A 217 -6.73 -5.12 14.44
CA ASP A 217 -7.08 -3.69 14.59
C ASP A 217 -5.88 -2.86 15.09
N ALA A 218 -5.18 -3.37 16.10
CA ALA A 218 -4.03 -2.69 16.68
C ALA A 218 -2.96 -2.37 15.62
N LEU A 219 -2.65 -3.33 14.75
CA LEU A 219 -1.68 -3.13 13.68
C LEU A 219 -2.10 -2.01 12.71
N LEU A 220 -3.36 -2.02 12.29
CA LEU A 220 -3.90 -1.01 11.37
C LEU A 220 -3.87 0.39 11.99
N ARG A 221 -4.35 0.53 13.23
CA ARG A 221 -4.39 1.82 13.94
C ARG A 221 -3.01 2.36 14.24
N TRP A 222 -2.05 1.51 14.58
CA TRP A 222 -0.67 1.92 14.80
C TRP A 222 -0.02 2.43 13.51
N MET A 223 -0.22 1.73 12.39
CA MET A 223 0.30 2.14 11.09
C MET A 223 -0.33 3.43 10.58
N ASP A 224 -1.66 3.59 10.70
CA ASP A 224 -2.34 4.83 10.34
C ASP A 224 -1.84 6.01 11.19
N ARG A 225 -1.74 5.81 12.51
CA ARG A 225 -1.24 6.83 13.43
C ARG A 225 0.21 7.22 13.14
N GLU A 226 1.09 6.26 12.86
CA GLU A 226 2.47 6.57 12.49
C GLU A 226 2.55 7.34 11.18
N THR A 227 1.78 6.95 10.15
CA THR A 227 1.71 7.68 8.87
C THR A 227 1.28 9.14 9.08
N GLN A 228 0.24 9.37 9.90
CA GLN A 228 -0.22 10.71 10.23
C GLN A 228 0.86 11.53 10.94
N LEU A 229 1.47 10.98 12.00
CA LEU A 229 2.56 11.66 12.73
C LEU A 229 3.74 11.98 11.81
N PHE A 230 4.15 11.02 10.97
CA PHE A 230 5.22 11.19 9.99
C PHE A 230 4.92 12.34 9.01
N ARG A 231 3.72 12.38 8.43
CA ARG A 231 3.32 13.42 7.48
C ARG A 231 3.33 14.81 8.10
N ARG A 232 2.85 14.96 9.35
CA ARG A 232 2.91 16.25 10.07
C ARG A 232 4.34 16.73 10.23
N ILE A 233 5.24 15.86 10.66
CA ILE A 233 6.67 16.19 10.84
C ILE A 233 7.32 16.51 9.49
N GLU A 234 7.08 15.67 8.48
CA GLU A 234 7.62 15.85 7.14
C GLU A 234 7.18 17.19 6.54
N ARG A 235 5.89 17.56 6.66
CA ARG A 235 5.37 18.84 6.18
C ARG A 235 6.07 20.03 6.82
N ARG A 236 6.32 19.99 8.14
CA ARG A 236 7.06 21.06 8.84
C ARG A 236 8.50 21.17 8.34
N LEU A 237 9.20 20.04 8.19
CA LEU A 237 10.59 20.02 7.69
C LEU A 237 10.72 20.50 6.25
N VAL A 238 9.79 20.06 5.38
CA VAL A 238 9.79 20.46 3.98
C VAL A 238 9.45 21.94 3.84
N ALA A 239 8.46 22.44 4.58
CA ALA A 239 8.12 23.86 4.59
C ALA A 239 9.29 24.74 5.05
N ASP A 240 9.97 24.36 6.14
CA ASP A 240 11.14 25.07 6.65
C ASP A 240 12.30 25.08 5.63
N ARG A 241 12.55 23.93 4.98
CA ARG A 241 13.60 23.84 3.95
C ARG A 241 13.27 24.68 2.72
N ILE A 242 12.02 24.67 2.27
CA ILE A 242 11.56 25.51 1.14
C ILE A 242 11.71 26.99 1.50
N ALA A 243 11.31 27.39 2.70
CA ALA A 243 11.44 28.78 3.18
C ALA A 243 12.91 29.24 3.27
N SER A 244 13.81 28.32 3.63
CA SER A 244 15.25 28.57 3.66
C SER A 244 15.91 28.68 2.27
N GLY A 245 15.23 28.23 1.21
CA GLY A 245 15.71 28.29 -0.17
C GLY A 245 16.77 27.24 -0.55
N PHE A 246 17.05 27.16 -1.85
CA PHE A 246 18.07 26.31 -2.46
C PHE A 246 19.08 27.19 -3.20
N GLY A 247 20.07 27.71 -2.46
CA GLY A 247 21.13 28.55 -3.00
C GLY A 247 21.37 29.81 -2.16
N SER A 248 22.24 30.67 -2.67
CA SER A 248 22.54 32.00 -2.12
C SER A 248 22.31 33.05 -3.20
N GLN A 249 22.13 34.33 -2.84
CA GLN A 249 21.79 35.38 -3.81
C GLN A 249 22.67 35.33 -5.06
N GLY A 250 22.03 35.08 -6.22
CA GLY A 250 22.66 35.02 -7.54
C GLY A 250 23.06 33.63 -8.03
N GLN A 251 22.94 32.57 -7.22
CA GLN A 251 23.22 31.18 -7.63
C GLN A 251 22.17 30.21 -7.09
N GLU A 252 21.39 29.63 -7.99
CA GLU A 252 20.42 28.58 -7.69
C GLU A 252 21.12 27.23 -7.49
N ASP A 253 20.83 26.54 -6.38
CA ASP A 253 21.33 25.20 -6.09
C ASP A 253 20.33 24.13 -6.56
N VAL A 254 20.23 23.96 -7.88
CA VAL A 254 19.34 22.98 -8.51
C VAL A 254 19.68 21.56 -8.04
N ASP A 255 20.96 21.21 -7.94
CA ASP A 255 21.40 19.89 -7.49
C ASP A 255 21.02 19.63 -6.02
N GLY A 256 21.12 20.64 -5.16
CA GLY A 256 20.66 20.57 -3.78
C GLY A 256 19.15 20.37 -3.68
N PHE A 257 18.36 21.01 -4.56
CA PHE A 257 16.93 20.77 -4.65
C PHE A 257 16.61 19.33 -5.06
N ILE A 258 17.25 18.81 -6.11
CA ILE A 258 17.03 17.43 -6.58
C ILE A 258 17.44 16.41 -5.51
N LYS A 259 18.60 16.58 -4.87
CA LYS A 259 19.05 15.71 -3.77
C LYS A 259 18.08 15.73 -2.59
N PHE A 260 17.59 16.91 -2.22
CA PHE A 260 16.59 17.04 -1.16
C PHE A 260 15.28 16.31 -1.53
N SER A 261 14.75 16.54 -2.72
CA SER A 261 13.52 15.90 -3.22
C SER A 261 13.64 14.36 -3.18
N LEU A 262 14.75 13.82 -3.71
CA LEU A 262 15.04 12.38 -3.65
C LEU A 262 15.15 11.86 -2.22
N SER A 263 15.77 12.63 -1.31
CA SER A 263 15.89 12.24 0.10
C SER A 263 14.53 12.13 0.80
N VAL A 264 13.59 13.02 0.48
CA VAL A 264 12.22 13.01 1.00
C VAL A 264 11.49 11.76 0.50
N GLN A 265 11.53 11.51 -0.82
CA GLN A 265 10.89 10.33 -1.41
C GLN A 265 11.47 9.00 -0.87
N ASN A 266 12.79 8.89 -0.75
CA ASN A 266 13.43 7.69 -0.23
C ASN A 266 13.12 7.45 1.25
N ARG A 267 12.96 8.53 2.04
CA ARG A 267 12.55 8.43 3.44
C ARG A 267 11.16 7.79 3.56
N ARG A 268 10.19 8.22 2.75
CA ARG A 268 8.84 7.62 2.72
C ARG A 268 8.90 6.11 2.46
N LYS A 269 9.66 5.69 1.44
CA LYS A 269 9.82 4.27 1.06
C LYS A 269 10.44 3.42 2.18
N SER A 270 11.50 3.91 2.81
CA SER A 270 12.18 3.18 3.89
C SER A 270 11.32 3.12 5.16
N ARG A 271 10.58 4.18 5.47
CA ARG A 271 9.82 4.28 6.73
C ARG A 271 8.67 3.29 6.83
N ALA A 272 7.88 3.13 5.77
CA ALA A 272 6.73 2.22 5.80
C ALA A 272 7.13 0.77 6.12
N GLY A 273 8.25 0.29 5.56
CA GLY A 273 8.76 -1.06 5.86
C GLY A 273 9.24 -1.19 7.31
N LEU A 274 10.06 -0.23 7.77
CA LEU A 274 10.59 -0.23 9.14
C LEU A 274 9.48 -0.10 10.20
N ALA A 275 8.44 0.69 9.92
CA ALA A 275 7.27 0.81 10.79
C ALA A 275 6.53 -0.52 10.90
N LEU A 276 6.25 -1.18 9.77
CA LEU A 276 5.56 -2.47 9.76
C LEU A 276 6.32 -3.52 10.57
N GLU A 277 7.64 -3.64 10.35
CA GLU A 277 8.50 -4.53 11.14
C GLU A 277 8.49 -4.18 12.64
N SER A 278 8.54 -2.89 12.99
CA SER A 278 8.49 -2.45 14.39
C SER A 278 7.16 -2.80 15.05
N HIS A 279 6.04 -2.64 14.34
CA HIS A 279 4.71 -2.90 14.88
C HIS A 279 4.42 -4.39 15.02
N ILE A 280 4.77 -5.23 14.04
CA ILE A 280 4.62 -6.68 14.20
C ILE A 280 5.53 -7.21 15.32
N GLU A 281 6.75 -6.69 15.46
CA GLU A 281 7.62 -7.07 16.58
C GLU A 281 6.99 -6.71 17.94
N ALA A 282 6.34 -5.54 18.03
CA ALA A 282 5.61 -5.16 19.23
C ALA A 282 4.44 -6.10 19.54
N LEU A 283 3.71 -6.59 18.54
CA LEU A 283 2.66 -7.60 18.71
C LEU A 283 3.21 -8.94 19.20
N LEU A 284 4.33 -9.40 18.62
CA LEU A 284 5.00 -10.63 19.04
C LEU A 284 5.41 -10.56 20.52
N LYS A 285 6.02 -9.45 20.94
CA LYS A 285 6.39 -9.20 22.35
C LYS A 285 5.17 -9.17 23.27
N ALA A 286 4.12 -8.44 22.89
CA ALA A 286 2.90 -8.32 23.68
C ALA A 286 2.19 -9.66 23.88
N ASN A 287 2.29 -10.56 22.91
CA ASN A 287 1.67 -11.89 22.95
C ASN A 287 2.58 -12.99 23.54
N SER A 288 3.79 -12.62 24.00
CA SER A 288 4.80 -13.51 24.58
C SER A 288 5.19 -14.65 23.63
N ILE A 289 5.46 -14.31 22.38
CA ILE A 289 5.91 -15.26 21.35
C ILE A 289 7.43 -15.21 21.27
N ASP A 290 8.07 -16.39 21.28
CA ASP A 290 9.51 -16.53 21.06
C ASP A 290 9.84 -16.34 19.58
N TYR A 291 10.81 -15.49 19.27
CA TYR A 291 11.27 -15.26 17.90
C TYR A 291 12.73 -14.78 17.87
N SER A 292 13.33 -14.82 16.68
CA SER A 292 14.59 -14.13 16.37
C SER A 292 14.40 -13.19 15.17
N ARG A 293 14.80 -11.92 15.33
CA ARG A 293 14.74 -10.91 14.27
C ARG A 293 16.05 -10.88 13.48
N GLY A 294 15.97 -10.89 12.14
CA GLY A 294 17.15 -10.74 11.27
C GLY A 294 18.22 -11.81 11.44
N ALA A 295 17.82 -13.01 11.86
CA ALA A 295 18.69 -14.16 12.05
C ALA A 295 19.38 -14.56 10.75
N ILE A 296 20.61 -15.10 10.83
CA ILE A 296 21.34 -15.56 9.65
C ILE A 296 20.92 -17.00 9.34
N THR A 297 20.46 -17.22 8.12
CA THR A 297 20.12 -18.53 7.56
C THR A 297 21.14 -18.92 6.48
N GLU A 298 20.77 -19.85 5.60
CA GLU A 298 21.64 -20.31 4.52
C GLU A 298 22.05 -19.15 3.59
N ASN A 299 23.27 -19.22 3.06
CA ASN A 299 23.81 -18.25 2.10
C ASN A 299 23.89 -16.80 2.60
N GLY A 300 23.85 -16.58 3.92
CA GLY A 300 23.89 -15.24 4.51
C GLY A 300 22.57 -14.48 4.43
N ASN A 301 21.49 -15.17 4.08
CA ASN A 301 20.15 -14.60 4.06
C ASN A 301 19.69 -14.21 5.47
N ARG A 302 18.75 -13.26 5.51
CA ARG A 302 18.24 -12.66 6.75
C ARG A 302 16.73 -12.49 6.67
N PRO A 303 15.95 -13.53 6.99
CA PRO A 303 14.51 -13.37 7.17
C PRO A 303 14.21 -12.33 8.25
N ASP A 304 13.10 -11.61 8.07
CA ASP A 304 12.68 -10.58 9.02
C ASP A 304 12.44 -11.19 10.42
N PHE A 305 11.70 -12.31 10.49
CA PHE A 305 11.44 -13.05 11.72
C PHE A 305 11.51 -14.59 11.52
N LEU A 306 12.19 -15.27 12.45
CA LEU A 306 12.20 -16.73 12.59
C LEU A 306 11.60 -17.15 13.93
N PHE A 307 10.91 -18.29 13.93
CA PHE A 307 10.26 -18.87 15.10
C PHE A 307 10.66 -20.34 15.30
N PRO A 308 10.93 -20.78 16.54
CA PRO A 308 10.90 -19.98 17.78
C PRO A 308 12.18 -19.16 17.98
N SER A 309 13.31 -19.57 17.37
CA SER A 309 14.58 -18.86 17.50
C SER A 309 15.58 -19.24 16.40
N SER A 310 16.67 -18.49 16.30
CA SER A 310 17.80 -18.80 15.41
C SER A 310 18.49 -20.10 15.79
N GLU A 311 18.56 -20.43 17.08
CA GLU A 311 19.19 -21.67 17.58
C GLU A 311 18.39 -22.89 17.15
N ALA A 312 17.05 -22.85 17.30
CA ALA A 312 16.16 -23.90 16.81
C ALA A 312 16.29 -24.07 15.29
N TYR A 313 16.42 -22.96 14.56
CA TYR A 313 16.63 -22.98 13.11
C TYR A 313 17.99 -23.56 12.71
N GLN A 314 19.01 -23.53 13.57
CA GLN A 314 20.33 -24.09 13.28
C GLN A 314 20.47 -25.54 13.76
N ASP A 315 19.65 -25.95 14.72
CA ASP A 315 19.61 -27.33 15.23
C ASP A 315 18.90 -28.26 14.24
N SER A 316 19.66 -29.17 13.61
CA SER A 316 19.14 -30.16 12.67
C SER A 316 18.25 -31.22 13.33
N SER A 317 18.28 -31.33 14.66
CA SER A 317 17.38 -32.22 15.41
C SER A 317 16.01 -31.58 15.70
N PHE A 318 15.90 -30.25 15.60
CA PHE A 318 14.62 -29.57 15.73
C PHE A 318 13.76 -29.83 14.48
N PRO A 319 12.48 -30.24 14.61
CA PRO A 319 11.66 -30.59 13.46
C PRO A 319 11.38 -29.39 12.53
N ASN A 320 11.63 -29.56 11.23
CA ASN A 320 11.46 -28.48 10.24
C ASN A 320 9.99 -28.00 10.17
N GLU A 321 9.04 -28.91 10.30
CA GLU A 321 7.59 -28.64 10.34
C GLU A 321 7.13 -27.80 11.55
N LYS A 322 8.00 -27.57 12.53
CA LYS A 322 7.74 -26.67 13.66
C LYS A 322 8.37 -25.30 13.48
N LEU A 323 9.27 -25.13 12.52
CA LEU A 323 9.87 -23.83 12.22
C LEU A 323 8.90 -22.97 11.43
N LEU A 324 8.80 -21.70 11.78
CA LEU A 324 8.07 -20.70 11.00
C LEU A 324 8.99 -19.56 10.63
N MET A 325 8.63 -18.90 9.52
CA MET A 325 9.28 -17.70 9.05
C MET A 325 8.20 -16.71 8.61
N LEU A 326 8.39 -15.45 9.00
CA LEU A 326 7.55 -14.34 8.59
C LEU A 326 8.42 -13.27 7.95
N GLY A 327 8.24 -13.06 6.64
CA GLY A 327 8.68 -11.84 5.98
C GLY A 327 7.66 -10.72 6.20
N ALA A 328 8.10 -9.48 6.26
CA ALA A 328 7.24 -8.29 6.34
C ALA A 328 7.52 -7.37 5.16
N LYS A 329 6.48 -7.03 4.39
CA LYS A 329 6.60 -6.12 3.23
C LYS A 329 5.37 -5.21 3.18
N SER A 330 5.60 -3.91 3.39
CA SER A 330 4.55 -2.88 3.32
C SER A 330 3.93 -2.77 1.93
N THR A 331 4.71 -3.06 0.88
CA THR A 331 4.26 -3.15 -0.51
C THR A 331 4.92 -4.34 -1.17
N LEU A 332 4.12 -5.21 -1.77
CA LEU A 332 4.51 -6.50 -2.33
C LEU A 332 5.18 -6.36 -3.69
N LYS A 333 4.49 -5.82 -4.71
CA LYS A 333 4.96 -5.76 -6.11
C LYS A 333 5.72 -7.04 -6.52
N GLU A 334 6.94 -6.96 -7.03
CA GLU A 334 7.82 -8.12 -7.25
C GLU A 334 8.65 -8.53 -6.02
N ARG A 335 8.69 -7.72 -4.96
CA ARG A 335 9.57 -7.89 -3.80
C ARG A 335 9.20 -9.07 -2.90
N TRP A 336 7.96 -9.55 -2.95
CA TRP A 336 7.55 -10.75 -2.20
C TRP A 336 8.38 -11.98 -2.58
N ARG A 337 8.92 -12.02 -3.81
CA ARG A 337 9.74 -13.14 -4.28
C ARG A 337 11.03 -13.32 -3.49
N GLN A 338 11.55 -12.24 -2.91
CA GLN A 338 12.79 -12.25 -2.12
C GLN A 338 12.64 -13.16 -0.88
N VAL A 339 11.44 -13.20 -0.30
CA VAL A 339 11.08 -14.00 0.89
C VAL A 339 11.26 -15.50 0.63
N LEU A 340 11.08 -15.96 -0.62
CA LEU A 340 11.10 -17.39 -0.96
C LEU A 340 12.45 -18.05 -0.70
N SER A 341 13.54 -17.32 -0.88
CA SER A 341 14.91 -17.81 -0.72
C SER A 341 15.47 -17.65 0.70
N GLU A 342 14.77 -16.96 1.60
CA GLU A 342 15.35 -16.51 2.88
C GLU A 342 15.52 -17.63 3.93
N ALA A 343 14.85 -18.77 3.80
CA ALA A 343 14.96 -19.88 4.76
C ALA A 343 14.72 -21.22 4.05
N GLU A 344 15.77 -22.00 3.82
CA GLU A 344 15.70 -23.25 3.07
C GLU A 344 14.98 -24.36 3.85
N ARG A 345 15.20 -24.44 5.18
CA ARG A 345 14.56 -25.44 6.04
C ARG A 345 13.04 -25.29 6.17
N ILE A 346 12.46 -24.17 5.73
CA ILE A 346 11.05 -23.83 5.90
C ILE A 346 10.38 -23.77 4.52
N PRO A 347 9.73 -24.87 4.07
CA PRO A 347 9.05 -24.88 2.77
C PRO A 347 7.82 -23.97 2.74
N HIS A 348 7.04 -23.95 3.83
CA HIS A 348 5.84 -23.13 3.96
C HIS A 348 6.17 -21.83 4.70
N LYS A 349 6.21 -20.72 3.96
CA LYS A 349 6.61 -19.41 4.47
C LYS A 349 5.40 -18.51 4.66
N HIS A 350 5.53 -17.50 5.51
CA HIS A 350 4.49 -16.51 5.74
C HIS A 350 4.99 -15.11 5.35
N LEU A 351 4.10 -14.29 4.80
CA LEU A 351 4.39 -12.92 4.41
C LEU A 351 3.34 -11.96 4.93
N LEU A 352 3.73 -11.08 5.85
CA LEU A 352 2.91 -9.98 6.33
C LEU A 352 2.91 -8.83 5.33
N THR A 353 1.71 -8.36 4.99
CA THR A 353 1.50 -7.13 4.24
C THR A 353 0.29 -6.35 4.75
N LEU A 354 0.22 -5.07 4.39
CA LEU A 354 -0.97 -4.23 4.56
C LEU A 354 -1.50 -3.71 3.23
N GLU A 355 -1.01 -4.25 2.11
CA GLU A 355 -1.44 -3.85 0.77
C GLU A 355 -2.89 -4.35 0.52
N PRO A 356 -3.83 -3.45 0.17
CA PRO A 356 -5.20 -3.84 -0.15
C PRO A 356 -5.27 -4.64 -1.46
N GLY A 357 -6.19 -5.61 -1.53
CA GLY A 357 -6.69 -6.26 -2.75
C GLY A 357 -5.72 -6.43 -3.92
N ILE A 358 -4.72 -7.31 -3.81
CA ILE A 358 -3.81 -7.62 -4.94
C ILE A 358 -4.44 -8.55 -5.98
N SER A 359 -3.81 -8.68 -7.15
CA SER A 359 -4.32 -9.50 -8.25
C SER A 359 -4.45 -10.99 -7.87
N GLU A 360 -5.45 -11.68 -8.45
CA GLU A 360 -5.65 -13.12 -8.25
C GLU A 360 -4.43 -13.91 -8.74
N ALA A 361 -3.89 -13.53 -9.91
CA ALA A 361 -2.68 -14.11 -10.47
C ALA A 361 -1.49 -14.05 -9.49
N GLN A 362 -1.33 -12.93 -8.78
CA GLN A 362 -0.27 -12.79 -7.78
C GLN A 362 -0.49 -13.71 -6.58
N THR A 363 -1.72 -13.80 -6.04
CA THR A 363 -2.02 -14.73 -4.94
C THR A 363 -1.93 -16.20 -5.34
N ASP A 364 -2.32 -16.55 -6.57
CA ASP A 364 -2.22 -17.91 -7.09
C ASP A 364 -0.76 -18.32 -7.23
N GLU A 365 0.11 -17.40 -7.67
CA GLU A 365 1.54 -17.66 -7.74
C GLU A 365 2.17 -17.80 -6.35
N MET A 366 1.78 -16.97 -5.38
CA MET A 366 2.24 -17.12 -3.99
C MET A 366 1.82 -18.48 -3.42
N ARG A 367 0.57 -18.89 -3.64
CA ARG A 367 0.05 -20.20 -3.23
C ARG A 367 0.83 -21.34 -3.87
N ALA A 368 1.09 -21.27 -5.18
CA ALA A 368 1.88 -22.28 -5.90
C ALA A 368 3.31 -22.41 -5.37
N LYS A 369 3.85 -21.34 -4.76
CA LYS A 369 5.19 -21.31 -4.13
C LYS A 369 5.17 -21.50 -2.61
N CYS A 370 4.05 -21.99 -2.06
CA CYS A 370 3.87 -22.24 -0.63
C CYS A 370 4.12 -21.01 0.26
N LEU A 371 3.83 -19.80 -0.24
CA LEU A 371 3.95 -18.55 0.49
C LEU A 371 2.57 -18.06 0.95
N GLN A 372 2.28 -18.22 2.24
CA GLN A 372 1.01 -17.85 2.87
C GLN A 372 0.97 -16.35 3.17
N LEU A 373 -0.03 -15.64 2.62
CA LEU A 373 -0.21 -14.22 2.88
C LEU A 373 -0.90 -13.99 4.24
N VAL A 374 -0.34 -13.08 5.04
CA VAL A 374 -0.79 -12.66 6.36
C VAL A 374 -1.14 -11.18 6.32
N LEU A 375 -2.33 -10.81 6.79
CA LEU A 375 -2.78 -9.42 6.85
C LEU A 375 -3.99 -9.30 7.79
N PRO A 376 -4.24 -8.10 8.36
CA PRO A 376 -5.39 -7.84 9.20
C PRO A 376 -6.71 -8.28 8.56
N ARG A 377 -7.59 -8.95 9.33
CA ARG A 377 -8.88 -9.47 8.84
C ARG A 377 -9.74 -8.41 8.15
N ASP A 378 -9.73 -7.17 8.62
CA ASP A 378 -10.47 -6.07 8.00
C ASP A 378 -10.03 -5.76 6.56
N LEU A 379 -8.79 -6.09 6.19
CA LEU A 379 -8.31 -5.94 4.82
C LEU A 379 -8.77 -7.07 3.90
N HIS A 380 -9.26 -8.20 4.42
CA HIS A 380 -9.68 -9.34 3.58
C HIS A 380 -10.84 -8.94 2.65
N ARG A 381 -11.69 -8.00 3.08
CA ARG A 381 -12.81 -7.47 2.28
C ARG A 381 -12.38 -6.72 1.02
N THR A 382 -11.11 -6.30 0.95
CA THR A 382 -10.51 -5.66 -0.22
C THR A 382 -10.08 -6.67 -1.29
N TYR A 383 -9.97 -7.95 -0.92
CA TYR A 383 -9.61 -9.05 -1.80
C TYR A 383 -10.87 -9.70 -2.37
N LYS A 384 -10.75 -10.34 -3.53
CA LYS A 384 -11.87 -11.05 -4.16
C LYS A 384 -12.29 -12.27 -3.32
N PRO A 385 -13.57 -12.69 -3.38
CA PRO A 385 -14.06 -13.83 -2.61
C PRO A 385 -13.24 -15.12 -2.78
N ALA A 386 -12.71 -15.38 -3.99
CA ALA A 386 -11.88 -16.54 -4.27
C ALA A 386 -10.52 -16.55 -3.52
N GLN A 387 -10.01 -15.37 -3.14
CA GLN A 387 -8.76 -15.21 -2.41
C GLN A 387 -8.96 -15.31 -0.90
N GLN A 388 -10.08 -14.80 -0.38
CA GLN A 388 -10.31 -14.59 1.06
C GLN A 388 -10.13 -15.85 1.91
N ALA A 389 -10.60 -17.01 1.44
CA ALA A 389 -10.49 -18.27 2.18
C ALA A 389 -9.04 -18.76 2.39
N TRP A 390 -8.11 -18.25 1.58
CA TRP A 390 -6.69 -18.59 1.68
C TRP A 390 -5.92 -17.61 2.54
N LEU A 391 -6.42 -16.40 2.81
CA LEU A 391 -5.73 -15.40 3.62
C LEU A 391 -5.73 -15.80 5.09
N ILE A 392 -4.69 -15.44 5.83
CA ILE A 392 -4.68 -15.59 7.30
C ILE A 392 -4.66 -14.23 7.99
N GLY A 393 -5.45 -14.11 9.07
CA GLY A 393 -5.44 -12.93 9.94
C GLY A 393 -4.13 -12.81 10.73
N VAL A 394 -3.83 -11.62 11.21
CA VAL A 394 -2.64 -11.39 12.06
C VAL A 394 -2.79 -12.20 13.35
N ARG A 395 -3.95 -12.14 14.02
CA ARG A 395 -4.24 -12.95 15.20
C ARG A 395 -4.05 -14.44 14.96
N ASP A 396 -4.48 -14.94 13.82
CA ASP A 396 -4.36 -16.36 13.47
C ASP A 396 -2.88 -16.76 13.33
N PHE A 397 -2.08 -15.91 12.67
CA PHE A 397 -0.63 -16.12 12.59
C PHE A 397 0.04 -16.09 13.97
N LEU A 398 -0.33 -15.13 14.83
CA LEU A 398 0.21 -15.06 16.19
C LEU A 398 -0.11 -16.33 17.00
N ALA A 399 -1.31 -16.89 16.83
CA ALA A 399 -1.68 -18.16 17.46
C ALA A 399 -0.84 -19.34 16.92
N LEU A 400 -0.57 -19.38 15.61
CA LEU A 400 0.32 -20.37 14.99
C LEU A 400 1.75 -20.26 15.56
N ALA A 401 2.30 -19.04 15.61
CA ALA A 401 3.63 -18.78 16.14
C ALA A 401 3.76 -19.13 17.63
N LYS A 402 2.71 -18.87 18.42
CA LYS A 402 2.67 -19.23 19.85
C LYS A 402 2.60 -20.73 20.10
N ALA A 403 2.08 -21.51 19.15
CA ALA A 403 1.99 -22.96 19.26
C ALA A 403 3.31 -23.67 18.91
N VAL A 404 4.32 -22.95 18.42
CA VAL A 404 5.65 -23.50 18.16
C VAL A 404 6.32 -23.84 19.50
N PRO A 405 6.86 -25.06 19.69
CA PRO A 405 7.55 -25.42 20.92
C PRO A 405 8.73 -24.49 21.18
N SER A 406 8.88 -24.04 22.43
CA SER A 406 10.06 -23.28 22.82
C SER A 406 11.31 -24.14 22.70
N TYR A 407 12.41 -23.51 22.27
CA TYR A 407 13.70 -24.17 22.23
C TYR A 407 14.37 -24.00 23.59
N PRO A 408 14.86 -25.09 24.23
CA PRO A 408 15.48 -24.99 25.54
C PRO A 408 16.69 -24.05 25.46
N SER A 409 16.58 -22.88 26.10
CA SER A 409 17.72 -21.99 26.22
C SER A 409 18.74 -22.65 27.13
N CYS A 410 19.92 -22.93 26.59
CA CYS A 410 21.03 -23.37 27.40
C CYS A 410 21.44 -22.18 28.28
N ALA A 411 20.87 -22.09 29.49
CA ALA A 411 21.25 -21.12 30.50
C ALA A 411 22.63 -21.49 31.08
N CYS A 412 23.66 -21.50 30.24
CA CYS A 412 25.04 -21.54 30.67
C CYS A 412 25.68 -20.20 30.31
N GLY A 413 25.59 -19.24 31.23
CA GLY A 413 26.23 -17.93 31.17
C GLY A 413 27.76 -17.96 31.26
N ALA A 414 28.43 -18.95 30.66
CA ALA A 414 29.87 -19.18 30.78
C ALA A 414 30.65 -19.16 29.44
N CYS A 415 30.02 -18.88 28.30
CA CYS A 415 30.75 -18.79 27.01
C CYS A 415 30.86 -17.37 26.42
N ALA A 416 30.42 -16.34 27.13
CA ALA A 416 30.61 -14.95 26.72
C ALA A 416 31.85 -14.33 27.40
N ARG A 417 33.04 -14.87 27.14
CA ARG A 417 34.33 -14.15 27.28
C ARG A 417 35.51 -14.93 26.69
N GLY A 418 35.96 -14.50 25.51
CA GLY A 418 37.38 -14.54 25.12
C GLY A 418 37.89 -15.73 24.29
N GLY A 419 38.45 -15.41 23.13
CA GLY A 419 39.78 -15.86 22.69
C GLY A 419 40.04 -17.36 22.48
N ARG A 420 40.34 -17.71 21.23
CA ARG A 420 41.22 -18.81 20.76
C ARG A 420 41.50 -19.95 21.74
N GLY A 421 40.98 -21.13 21.42
CA GLY A 421 41.53 -22.43 21.82
C GLY A 421 41.15 -22.90 23.22
N GLY A 422 40.14 -23.79 23.29
CA GLY A 422 39.80 -24.50 24.51
C GLY A 422 38.79 -25.60 24.24
N VAL A 423 39.24 -26.86 24.32
CA VAL A 423 38.41 -28.07 24.24
C VAL A 423 37.44 -28.07 25.42
N CYS A 424 36.12 -28.13 25.15
CA CYS A 424 35.13 -28.41 26.20
C CYS A 424 34.94 -29.92 26.32
N ALA A 425 35.56 -30.50 27.36
CA ALA A 425 35.23 -31.83 27.86
C ALA A 425 34.50 -31.66 29.20
N GLY A 426 33.31 -32.26 29.35
CA GLY A 426 32.62 -32.30 30.65
C GLY A 426 31.13 -32.60 30.52
N GLY A 427 30.73 -33.82 30.90
CA GLY A 427 29.38 -34.36 30.70
C GLY A 427 28.27 -33.65 31.45
N CYS A 428 27.09 -33.63 30.83
CA CYS A 428 25.81 -33.48 31.53
C CYS A 428 25.40 -34.85 32.06
N SER A 429 25.42 -35.02 33.38
CA SER A 429 24.70 -36.09 34.07
C SER A 429 23.27 -35.61 34.36
N ALA A 430 22.29 -36.43 33.96
CA ALA A 430 20.88 -36.26 34.26
C ALA A 430 20.60 -36.24 35.78
N GLY A 431 19.65 -35.39 36.17
CA GLY A 431 19.01 -35.32 37.49
C GLY A 431 17.67 -34.62 37.37
#